data_AF-A0A6V7M6B7-F1
#
_entry.id   AF-A0A6V7M6B7-F1
#
_cell.length_a   1.000
_cell.length_b   1.000
_cell.length_c   1.000
_cell.angle_alpha   90.00
_cell.angle_beta   90.00
_cell.angle_gamma   90.00
#
_symmetry.space_group_name_H-M   'P 1'
#
loop_
_entity.id
_entity.type
_entity.pdbx_description
1 polymer ?
#
loop_
_entity_poly.entity_id
_entity_poly.type
_entity_poly.pdbx_seq_one_letter_code
_entity_poly.pdbx_strand_id
1 'polypeptide(L)' 'EKMKDGKKIKKRKEAARHFTEGWVEFERKKVAKFVAATLNNTQISTRKKSKFYDVIWNIKYLP' A
#
# COMPACT_ATOMS: atom_id res chain seq x y z
N GLU A 1 -15.49 6.87 -47.88
CA GLU A 1 -14.53 7.49 -46.95
C GLU A 1 -15.10 7.44 -45.52
N LYS A 2 -14.69 6.46 -44.70
CA LYS A 2 -15.23 6.26 -43.35
C LYS A 2 -14.10 6.02 -42.35
N MET A 3 -13.90 7.07 -41.53
CA MET A 3 -13.44 7.13 -40.14
C MET A 3 -12.35 6.17 -39.64
N LYS A 4 -11.22 6.78 -39.22
CA LYS A 4 -10.07 6.16 -38.56
C LYS A 4 -10.42 5.67 -37.15
N ASP A 5 -10.27 4.37 -36.91
CA ASP A 5 -10.29 3.79 -35.57
C ASP A 5 -9.04 4.20 -34.79
N GLY A 6 -9.20 5.19 -33.91
CA GLY A 6 -8.19 5.62 -32.94
C GLY A 6 -7.90 4.51 -31.93
N LYS A 7 -6.90 3.69 -32.21
CA LYS A 7 -6.38 2.65 -31.31
C LYS A 7 -5.86 3.31 -30.02
N LYS A 8 -6.70 3.33 -28.96
CA LYS A 8 -6.32 3.80 -27.62
C LYS A 8 -5.11 2.98 -27.14
N ILE A 9 -3.94 3.58 -27.14
CA ILE A 9 -2.72 3.02 -26.55
C ILE A 9 -3.03 2.77 -25.07
N LYS A 10 -3.26 1.52 -24.69
CA LYS A 10 -3.34 1.12 -23.28
C LYS A 10 -1.98 1.46 -22.68
N LYS A 11 -1.88 2.61 -21.97
CA LYS A 11 -0.74 2.91 -21.12
C LYS A 11 -0.53 1.68 -20.24
N ARG A 12 0.54 0.93 -20.51
CA ARG A 12 0.95 -0.23 -19.72
C ARG A 12 1.09 0.30 -18.31
N LYS A 13 0.14 -0.04 -17.42
CA LYS A 13 0.27 0.29 -16.00
C LYS A 13 1.60 -0.30 -15.59
N GLU A 14 2.54 0.59 -15.28
CA GLU A 14 3.84 0.21 -14.75
C GLU A 14 3.56 -0.78 -13.61
N ALA A 15 4.17 -1.97 -13.71
CA ALA A 15 3.94 -3.01 -12.73
C ALA A 15 4.28 -2.41 -11.37
N ALA A 16 3.26 -2.21 -10.53
CA ALA A 16 3.44 -1.63 -9.21
C ALA A 16 4.47 -2.51 -8.51
N ARG A 17 5.66 -1.96 -8.26
CA ARG A 17 6.72 -2.70 -7.57
C ARG A 17 6.15 -3.12 -6.23
N HIS A 18 6.00 -4.43 -6.07
CA HIS A 18 5.55 -5.02 -4.83
C HIS A 18 6.76 -5.07 -3.91
N PHE A 19 6.83 -4.14 -2.98
CA PHE A 19 7.81 -4.18 -1.90
C PHE A 19 7.26 -5.11 -0.81
N THR A 20 8.11 -6.00 -0.31
CA THR A 20 7.78 -6.90 0.79
C THR A 20 7.94 -6.21 2.14
N GLU A 21 8.94 -5.34 2.28
CA GLU A 21 9.35 -4.70 3.53
C GLU A 21 9.87 -3.28 3.28
N GLY A 22 9.81 -2.42 4.30
CA GLY A 22 10.30 -1.05 4.24
C GLY A 22 10.39 -0.38 5.62
N TRP A 23 11.15 0.71 5.70
CA TRP A 23 11.35 1.50 6.92
C TRP A 23 10.49 2.76 6.91
N VAL A 24 9.91 3.09 8.06
CA VAL A 24 9.16 4.34 8.27
C VAL A 24 9.82 5.09 9.41
N GLU A 25 10.26 6.31 9.13
CA GLU A 25 10.87 7.19 10.12
C GLU A 25 9.83 8.15 10.70
N PHE A 26 9.89 8.34 12.02
CA PHE A 26 9.01 9.26 12.73
C PHE A 26 9.87 10.30 13.46
N GLU A 27 9.49 11.57 13.37
CA GLU A 27 10.14 12.67 14.08
C GLU A 27 10.07 12.50 15.61
N ARG A 28 8.97 11.93 16.12
CA ARG A 28 8.71 11.76 17.55
C ARG A 28 8.66 10.29 17.94
N LYS A 29 9.51 9.90 18.89
CA LYS A 29 9.54 8.54 19.47
C LYS A 29 8.20 8.08 20.04
N LYS A 30 7.42 8.97 20.65
CA LYS A 30 6.09 8.66 21.19
C LYS A 30 5.13 8.21 20.08
N VAL A 31 5.19 8.87 18.91
CA VAL A 31 4.35 8.54 17.76
C VAL A 31 4.76 7.19 17.18
N ALA A 32 6.06 6.94 17.02
CA ALA A 32 6.56 5.65 16.54
C ALA A 32 6.06 4.47 17.39
N LYS A 33 6.14 4.61 18.72
CA LYS A 33 5.64 3.59 19.65
C LYS A 33 4.12 3.40 19.56
N PHE A 34 3.38 4.50 19.49
CA PHE A 34 1.92 4.46 19.38
C PHE A 34 1.46 3.79 18.08
N VAL A 35 2.08 4.15 16.95
CA VAL A 35 1.76 3.56 15.65
C VAL A 35 2.11 2.08 15.62
N ALA A 36 3.29 1.69 16.11
CA ALA A 36 3.67 0.28 16.18
C ALA A 36 2.69 -0.54 17.05
N ALA A 37 2.30 -0.03 18.22
CA ALA A 37 1.35 -0.74 19.09
C ALA A 37 -0.07 -0.82 18.51
N THR A 38 -0.53 0.24 17.83
CA THR A 38 -1.92 0.34 17.35
C THR A 38 -2.10 -0.34 15.99
N LEU A 39 -1.13 -0.21 15.09
CA LEU A 39 -1.25 -0.65 13.71
C LEU A 39 -0.77 -2.09 13.52
N ASN A 40 0.13 -2.59 14.38
CA ASN A 40 0.59 -3.98 14.29
C ASN A 40 -0.56 -4.96 14.48
N ASN A 41 -0.60 -6.01 13.67
CA ASN A 41 -1.64 -7.04 13.62
C ASN A 41 -3.04 -6.53 13.25
N THR A 42 -3.17 -5.34 12.67
CA THR A 42 -4.45 -4.83 12.15
C THR A 42 -4.57 -5.04 10.63
N GLN A 43 -5.80 -5.15 10.13
CA GLN A 43 -6.04 -5.28 8.68
C GLN A 43 -5.67 -3.99 7.95
N ILE A 44 -5.02 -4.13 6.79
CA ILE A 44 -4.60 -2.99 5.97
C ILE A 44 -5.79 -2.22 5.40
N SER A 45 -6.87 -2.92 5.03
CA SER A 45 -8.05 -2.28 4.44
C SER A 45 -9.33 -2.81 5.05
N THR A 46 -10.23 -1.88 5.38
CA THR A 46 -11.58 -2.20 5.85
C THR A 46 -12.57 -2.48 4.70
N ARG A 47 -12.15 -2.24 3.44
CA ARG A 47 -13.03 -2.42 2.27
C ARG A 47 -12.89 -3.82 1.70
N LYS A 48 -13.99 -4.59 1.70
CA LYS A 48 -14.08 -5.96 1.17
C LYS A 48 -13.66 -6.14 -0.29
N LYS A 49 -13.73 -5.07 -1.12
CA LYS A 49 -13.30 -5.10 -2.53
C LYS A 49 -11.82 -4.73 -2.73
N SER A 50 -11.11 -4.40 -1.65
CA SER A 50 -9.71 -4.03 -1.71
C SER A 50 -8.83 -5.26 -1.83
N LYS A 51 -7.76 -5.18 -2.63
CA LYS A 51 -6.74 -6.23 -2.76
C LYS A 51 -6.03 -6.54 -1.42
N PHE A 52 -6.12 -5.62 -0.46
CA PHE A 52 -5.45 -5.71 0.83
C PHE A 52 -6.41 -6.01 1.99
N TYR A 53 -7.62 -6.51 1.71
CA TYR A 53 -8.62 -6.82 2.76
C TYR A 53 -8.13 -7.94 3.70
N ASP A 54 -7.58 -9.01 3.13
CA ASP A 54 -7.07 -10.15 3.89
C ASP A 54 -5.61 -9.98 4.36
N VAL A 55 -4.99 -8.82 4.08
CA VAL A 55 -3.61 -8.55 4.45
C VAL A 55 -3.57 -7.82 5.79
N ILE A 56 -2.65 -8.26 6.65
CA ILE A 56 -2.43 -7.74 8.00
C ILE A 56 -1.12 -6.96 8.04
N TRP A 57 -1.09 -5.85 8.77
CA TRP A 57 0.13 -5.10 9.08
C TRP A 57 1.06 -5.90 10.01
N ASN A 58 2.32 -6.03 9.61
CA ASN A 58 3.39 -6.55 10.46
C ASN A 58 4.41 -5.42 10.69
N ILE A 59 4.41 -4.84 11.89
CA ILE A 59 5.20 -3.65 12.22
C ILE A 59 5.98 -3.92 13.50
N LYS A 60 7.31 -3.74 13.42
CA LYS A 60 8.20 -3.83 14.57
C LYS A 60 8.82 -2.47 14.85
N TYR A 61 8.66 -1.98 16.08
CA TYR A 61 9.37 -0.79 16.53
C TYR A 61 10.84 -1.14 16.80
N LEU A 62 11.76 -0.43 16.14
CA LEU A 62 13.19 -0.48 16.44
C LEU A 62 13.59 0.77 17.21
N PRO A 63 14.25 0.63 18.38
CA PRO A 63 14.65 1.73 19.24
C PRO A 63 15.92 2.45 18.79
#